data_AF-A0A1H2F931-F1
#
_entry.id   AF-A0A1H2F931-F1
#
_cell.length_a   1.000
_cell.length_b   1.000
_cell.length_c   1.000
_cell.angle_alpha   90.00
_cell.angle_beta   90.00
_cell.angle_gamma   90.00
#
_symmetry.space_group_name_H-M   'P 1'
#
loop_
_entity.id
_entity.type
_entity.pdbx_description
1 polymer ?
#
loop_
_entity_poly.entity_id
_entity_poly.type
_entity_poly.pdbx_seq_one_letter_code
_entity_poly.pdbx_strand_id
1 'polypeptide(L)'
;MDNMKDASNISGTSAGTPLNHQGEQRLPDHSRVDTSLRASVVFALRVYNTQILEGQLRPHIERALTAETVGQMRQIVASADRLLHK
;
A
#
# COMPACT_ATOMS: atom_id res chain seq x y z
N MET A 1 -33.83 -24.11 46.91
CA MET A 1 -33.05 -22.88 47.07
C MET A 1 -32.55 -22.49 45.71
N ASP A 2 -33.19 -21.46 45.15
CA ASP A 2 -32.75 -20.67 44.02
C ASP A 2 -31.30 -20.21 44.20
N ASN A 3 -30.49 -20.28 43.14
CA ASN A 3 -29.61 -19.16 42.81
C ASN A 3 -29.10 -19.27 41.37
N MET A 4 -29.90 -18.65 40.51
CA MET A 4 -29.51 -17.97 39.28
C MET A 4 -28.40 -16.94 39.57
N LYS A 5 -27.32 -16.95 38.78
CA LYS A 5 -26.54 -15.74 38.49
C LYS A 5 -25.75 -15.88 37.20
N ASP A 6 -26.34 -15.26 36.18
CA ASP A 6 -25.71 -14.72 34.99
C ASP A 6 -24.55 -13.80 35.38
N ALA A 7 -23.40 -13.98 34.74
CA ALA A 7 -22.34 -12.99 34.71
C ALA A 7 -21.70 -13.03 33.32
N SER A 8 -22.47 -12.52 32.36
CA SER A 8 -21.96 -12.07 31.07
C SER A 8 -20.89 -10.98 31.25
N ASN A 9 -19.92 -11.00 30.33
CA ASN A 9 -19.14 -9.85 29.85
C ASN A 9 -17.91 -9.42 30.67
N ILE A 10 -16.69 -9.75 30.22
CA ILE A 10 -15.66 -8.73 29.92
C ILE A 10 -14.73 -9.22 28.80
N SER A 11 -14.82 -8.54 27.66
CA SER A 11 -13.84 -8.50 26.58
C SER A 11 -12.42 -8.26 27.10
N GLY A 12 -11.46 -9.03 26.60
CA GLY A 12 -10.05 -8.81 26.87
C GLY A 12 -9.11 -9.66 26.03
N THR A 13 -9.54 -10.15 24.86
CA THR A 13 -8.63 -10.83 23.93
C THR A 13 -7.93 -9.78 23.09
N SER A 14 -6.92 -9.13 23.68
CA SER A 14 -5.88 -8.43 22.92
C SER A 14 -5.09 -9.46 22.16
N ALA A 15 -5.65 -9.92 21.04
CA ALA A 15 -4.92 -10.58 19.97
C ALA A 15 -3.97 -9.52 19.40
N GLY A 16 -2.79 -9.42 20.00
CA GLY A 16 -1.65 -8.80 19.37
C GLY A 16 -1.33 -9.61 18.12
N THR A 17 -1.94 -9.24 17.00
CA THR A 17 -1.48 -9.64 15.67
C THR A 17 -0.11 -9.00 15.50
N PRO A 18 1.00 -9.75 15.47
CA PRO A 18 2.20 -9.19 14.89
C PRO A 18 1.87 -8.94 13.42
N LEU A 19 1.71 -7.67 13.06
CA LEU A 19 1.77 -7.19 11.69
C LEU A 19 3.18 -7.50 11.19
N ASN A 20 3.40 -8.75 10.82
CA ASN A 20 4.61 -9.23 10.19
C ASN A 20 4.57 -8.73 8.74
N HIS A 21 4.86 -7.44 8.55
CA HIS A 21 5.10 -6.80 7.25
C HIS A 21 6.47 -7.21 6.69
N GLN A 22 6.81 -8.49 6.76
CA GLN A 22 8.02 -9.05 6.18
C GLN A 22 7.64 -10.07 5.12
N GLY A 23 7.75 -9.63 3.88
CA GLY A 23 8.08 -10.56 2.79
C GLY A 23 6.92 -11.28 2.14
N GLU A 24 5.72 -10.70 2.07
CA GLU A 24 4.81 -11.07 0.98
C GLU A 24 5.38 -10.46 -0.31
N GLN A 25 6.44 -11.11 -0.81
CA GLN A 25 6.92 -11.05 -2.17
C GLN A 25 5.80 -11.68 -3.03
N ARG A 26 4.64 -11.01 -3.05
CA ARG A 26 3.48 -11.42 -3.84
C ARG A 26 3.98 -11.51 -5.27
N LEU A 27 3.79 -12.70 -5.81
CA LEU A 27 3.87 -13.09 -7.22
C LEU A 27 3.79 -11.87 -8.16
N PRO A 28 4.64 -11.77 -9.20
CA PRO A 28 4.47 -10.74 -10.21
C PRO A 28 3.03 -10.77 -10.70
N ASP A 29 2.27 -9.75 -10.30
CA ASP A 29 0.88 -9.62 -10.63
C ASP A 29 0.85 -9.25 -12.11
N HIS A 30 0.73 -10.28 -12.96
CA HIS A 30 0.67 -10.14 -14.41
C HIS A 30 -0.67 -9.55 -14.87
N SER A 31 -1.58 -9.26 -13.93
CA SER A 31 -2.80 -8.52 -14.23
C SER A 31 -2.46 -7.21 -14.92
N ARG A 32 -3.14 -6.94 -16.04
CA ARG A 32 -3.02 -5.68 -16.75
C ARG A 32 -3.41 -4.53 -15.84
N VAL A 33 -2.70 -3.42 -15.97
CA VAL A 33 -3.06 -2.16 -15.32
C VAL A 33 -4.32 -1.62 -15.98
N ASP A 34 -5.35 -1.38 -15.18
CA ASP A 34 -6.50 -0.60 -15.64
C ASP A 34 -6.18 0.92 -15.66
N THR A 35 -6.88 1.64 -16.53
CA THR A 35 -6.70 3.09 -16.74
C THR A 35 -6.90 3.89 -15.45
N SER A 36 -7.90 3.53 -14.63
CA SER A 36 -8.15 4.21 -13.36
C SER A 36 -6.99 4.03 -12.38
N LEU A 37 -6.45 2.81 -12.26
CA LEU A 37 -5.28 2.54 -11.42
C LEU A 37 -4.06 3.35 -11.89
N ARG A 38 -3.80 3.38 -13.20
CA ARG A 38 -2.71 4.18 -13.77
C ARG A 38 -2.88 5.66 -13.43
N ALA A 39 -4.07 6.20 -13.65
CA ALA A 39 -4.37 7.61 -13.37
C ALA A 39 -4.15 7.94 -11.89
N SER A 40 -4.64 7.09 -10.97
CA SER A 40 -4.46 7.26 -9.53
C SER A 40 -2.98 7.26 -9.13
N VAL A 41 -2.18 6.33 -9.65
CA VAL A 41 -0.75 6.25 -9.30
C VAL A 41 0.03 7.43 -9.88
N VAL A 42 -0.22 7.80 -11.13
CA VAL A 42 0.42 8.97 -11.76
C VAL A 42 0.07 10.25 -11.01
N PHE A 43 -1.19 10.40 -10.60
CA PHE A 43 -1.62 11.55 -9.81
C PHE A 43 -0.88 11.63 -8.47
N ALA A 44 -0.84 10.54 -7.71
CA ALA A 44 -0.13 10.48 -6.43
C ALA A 44 1.36 10.83 -6.60
N LEU A 45 2.03 10.23 -7.58
CA LEU A 45 3.43 10.53 -7.87
C LEU A 45 3.66 12.00 -8.25
N ARG A 46 2.74 12.62 -9.02
CA ARG A 46 2.84 14.05 -9.37
C ARG A 46 2.68 14.96 -8.15
N VAL A 47 1.73 14.66 -7.27
CA VAL A 47 1.52 15.41 -6.02
C VAL A 47 2.78 15.36 -5.15
N TYR A 48 3.36 14.18 -4.95
CA TYR A 48 4.60 14.06 -4.18
C TYR A 48 5.80 14.72 -4.88
N ASN A 49 5.87 14.65 -6.21
CA ASN A 49 6.94 15.26 -6.99
C ASN A 49 6.96 16.79 -6.89
N THR A 50 5.79 17.43 -6.80
CA THR A 50 5.67 18.89 -6.70
C THR A 50 5.75 19.39 -5.26
N GLN A 51 5.29 18.60 -4.28
CA GLN A 51 5.18 19.06 -2.89
C GLN A 51 6.34 18.64 -2.00
N ILE A 52 7.05 17.55 -2.31
CA ILE A 52 8.05 16.97 -1.40
C ILE A 52 9.41 16.80 -2.06
N LEU A 53 9.45 16.30 -3.29
CA LEU A 53 10.69 15.79 -3.90
C LEU A 53 11.25 16.65 -5.05
N GLU A 54 10.79 17.89 -5.23
CA GLU A 54 11.31 18.90 -6.18
C GLU A 54 11.67 18.36 -7.59
N GLY A 55 10.91 17.41 -8.14
CA GLY A 55 11.20 16.84 -9.46
C GLY A 55 11.90 15.47 -9.47
N GLN A 56 12.33 14.92 -8.34
CA GLN A 56 13.05 13.63 -8.28
C GLN A 56 12.19 12.41 -8.64
N LEU A 57 10.85 12.54 -8.66
CA LEU A 57 9.94 11.46 -9.08
C LEU A 57 9.62 11.48 -10.58
N ARG A 58 10.16 12.40 -11.38
CA ARG A 58 9.95 12.41 -12.84
C ARG A 58 10.18 11.03 -13.50
N PRO A 59 11.28 10.30 -13.22
CA PRO A 59 11.51 8.98 -13.80
C PRO A 59 10.52 7.90 -13.32
N HIS A 60 9.87 8.10 -12.18
CA HIS A 60 8.84 7.19 -11.65
C HIS A 60 7.50 7.43 -12.34
N ILE A 61 7.17 8.69 -12.62
CA ILE A 61 5.97 9.09 -13.37
C ILE A 61 6.03 8.54 -14.80
N GLU A 62 7.16 8.67 -15.49
CA GLU A 62 7.34 8.15 -16.85
C GLU A 62 7.18 6.63 -16.90
N ARG A 63 7.78 5.92 -15.93
CA ARG A 63 7.61 4.46 -15.80
C ARG A 63 6.16 4.07 -15.47
N ALA A 64 5.44 4.84 -14.67
CA ALA A 64 4.04 4.55 -14.35
C ALA A 64 3.13 4.72 -15.58
N LEU A 65 3.45 5.66 -16.48
CA LEU A 65 2.71 5.87 -17.72
C LEU A 65 2.87 4.70 -18.71
N THR A 66 4.00 4.01 -18.69
CA THR A 66 4.29 2.88 -19.59
C THR A 66 4.10 1.51 -18.94
N ALA A 67 3.81 1.46 -17.63
CA ALA A 67 3.59 0.20 -16.91
C ALA A 67 2.37 -0.56 -17.46
N GLU A 68 2.59 -1.79 -17.86
CA GLU A 68 1.59 -2.68 -18.44
C GLU A 68 0.94 -3.57 -17.38
N THR A 69 1.64 -3.85 -16.29
CA THR A 69 1.17 -4.76 -15.23
C THR A 69 1.07 -4.10 -13.86
N VAL A 70 0.13 -4.60 -13.06
CA VAL A 70 -0.04 -4.16 -11.67
C VAL A 70 1.23 -4.41 -10.87
N GLY A 71 1.95 -5.49 -11.15
CA GLY A 71 3.27 -5.77 -10.56
C GLY A 71 4.29 -4.66 -10.83
N GLN A 72 4.41 -4.19 -12.07
CA GLN A 72 5.28 -3.05 -12.42
C GLN A 72 4.86 -1.77 -11.69
N MET A 73 3.56 -1.51 -11.61
CA MET A 73 3.04 -0.34 -10.90
C MET A 73 3.41 -0.36 -9.41
N ARG A 74 3.28 -1.52 -8.75
CA ARG A 74 3.66 -1.68 -7.35
C ARG A 74 5.16 -1.47 -7.12
N GLN A 75 6.01 -1.96 -8.01
CA GLN A 75 7.46 -1.74 -7.93
C GLN A 75 7.81 -0.25 -8.08
N ILE A 76 7.13 0.46 -8.98
CA ILE A 76 7.33 1.90 -9.16
C ILE A 76 6.94 2.66 -7.89
N VAL A 77 5.78 2.34 -7.30
CA VAL A 77 5.35 2.95 -6.03
C VAL A 77 6.35 2.65 -4.91
N ALA A 78 6.77 1.39 -4.74
CA ALA A 78 7.74 1.02 -3.70
C ALA A 78 9.10 1.71 -3.88
N SER A 79 9.56 1.92 -5.12
CA SER A 79 10.80 2.67 -5.38
C SER A 79 10.66 4.16 -5.12
N ALA A 80 9.51 4.76 -5.44
CA ALA A 80 9.20 6.15 -5.12
C ALA A 80 9.09 6.37 -3.61
N ASP A 81 8.45 5.43 -2.89
CA ASP A 81 8.28 5.48 -1.44
C ASP A 81 9.63 5.44 -0.69
N ARG A 82 10.60 4.69 -1.20
CA ARG A 82 11.98 4.69 -0.67
C ARG A 82 12.70 6.03 -0.82
N LEU A 83 12.28 6.90 -1.74
CA LEU A 83 12.84 8.25 -1.86
C LEU A 83 12.25 9.20 -0.81
N LEU A 84 11.02 8.94 -0.35
CA LEU A 84 10.35 9.75 0.68
C LEU A 84 10.88 9.45 2.10
N HIS A 85 11.43 8.26 2.32
CA HIS A 85 11.92 7.81 3.63
C HIS A 85 13.45 8.00 3.83
N LYS A 86 14.10 8.84 3.02
CA LYS A 86 15.51 9.22 3.18
C LYS A 86 15.61 10.62 3.78
#